data_AF-A0A8K0E720-F1
#
_entry.id   AF-A0A8K0E720-F1
#
_cell.length_a   1.000
_cell.length_b   1.000
_cell.length_c   1.000
_cell.angle_alpha   90.00
_cell.angle_beta   90.00
_cell.angle_gamma   90.00
#
_symmetry.space_group_name_H-M   'P 1'
#
loop_
_entity.id
_entity.type
_entity.pdbx_description
1 polymer ?
#
loop_
_entity_poly.entity_id
_entity_poly.type
_entity_poly.pdbx_seq_one_letter_code
_entity_poly.pdbx_strand_id
1 'polypeptide(L)'
;MVVKFGPLCLWILRRRQRLCCWNISCRNSQKTVVWTANRDGPPVSQNSTLLFTNDGRLVLQSSTQRQDYNIGDPLRLASSASMLDSGNFVLYNSSRSIIWQSVDHPTDTLLQRQRLLPGKELVSSVSETDHSTGKFRLAMQEDGHLVQYPANATGPRYAYYASGTFGKGPGVTLNLDAGGHLYLLNATDVIIMNLTQGEKSTKEAIYIVRIDSDGIFRVYSHTSGTWSIEWSSSLNRCAPMGLCGVNSFCVPNGGQADCICLPGSKIVDKVTAGCEKISDADGCGNNQSFTYAIQELQNTTWDYSPYSIMSLSEKKDCEQACLEDCNCDAAFFDQDGCRKQKFPLNFVRQQDPRTALIKVATAKYNTSDGFAPKEENKRSERTS
;
A
#
# COMPACT_ATOMS: atom_id res chain seq x y z
N MET A 1 21.79 25.08 -20.18
CA MET A 1 20.93 25.03 -21.38
C MET A 1 19.51 24.76 -20.90
N VAL A 2 18.54 25.67 -21.10
CA VAL A 2 17.13 25.43 -20.74
C VAL A 2 16.55 24.50 -21.80
N VAL A 3 16.34 23.23 -21.44
CA VAL A 3 15.78 22.25 -22.37
C VAL A 3 14.27 22.50 -22.48
N LYS A 4 13.86 23.27 -23.49
CA LYS A 4 12.44 23.41 -23.86
C LYS A 4 12.04 22.20 -24.70
N PHE A 5 11.28 21.28 -24.11
CA PHE A 5 10.64 20.20 -24.86
C PHE A 5 9.36 20.72 -25.54
N GLY A 6 9.24 20.44 -26.83
CA GLY A 6 8.08 20.76 -27.67
C GLY A 6 6.81 19.98 -27.27
N PRO A 7 5.71 20.15 -28.02
CA PRO A 7 4.35 19.86 -27.58
C PRO A 7 4.05 18.36 -27.62
N LEU A 8 4.56 17.61 -26.63
CA LEU A 8 4.09 16.28 -26.25
C LEU A 8 4.51 15.86 -24.83
N CYS A 9 5.21 16.73 -24.08
CA CYS A 9 5.58 16.49 -22.69
C CYS A 9 4.93 17.53 -21.79
N LEU A 10 3.72 17.22 -21.29
CA LEU A 10 3.06 18.06 -20.30
C LEU A 10 3.56 17.65 -18.90
N TRP A 11 4.50 18.42 -18.36
CA TRP A 11 4.76 18.49 -16.93
C TRP A 11 3.51 19.04 -16.24
N ILE A 12 2.91 18.31 -15.31
CA ILE A 12 1.65 18.76 -14.70
C ILE A 12 1.84 18.93 -13.20
N LEU A 13 1.92 20.19 -12.83
CA LEU A 13 1.68 20.71 -11.49
C LEU A 13 0.15 20.71 -11.24
N ARG A 14 -0.34 19.87 -10.32
CA ARG A 14 -1.62 20.10 -9.62
C ARG A 14 -1.47 19.82 -8.12
N ARG A 15 -2.40 20.40 -7.34
CA ARG A 15 -2.32 20.69 -5.89
C ARG A 15 -1.65 19.57 -5.07
N ARG A 16 -0.60 19.94 -4.32
CA ARG A 16 0.45 19.11 -3.68
C ARG A 16 1.48 18.59 -4.70
N GLN A 17 2.34 19.51 -5.15
CA GLN A 17 3.19 19.44 -6.34
C GLN A 17 4.33 18.41 -6.20
N ARG A 18 4.45 17.34 -7.01
CA ARG A 18 5.68 16.50 -7.10
C ARG A 18 6.18 16.44 -8.56
N LEU A 19 7.46 16.11 -8.78
CA LEU A 19 8.03 15.94 -10.12
C LEU A 19 7.65 14.57 -10.69
N CYS A 20 6.56 14.52 -11.45
CA CYS A 20 6.10 13.32 -12.14
C CYS A 20 6.62 13.30 -13.59
N CYS A 21 7.13 12.16 -14.07
CA CYS A 21 7.36 11.97 -15.49
C CYS A 21 6.24 11.10 -16.07
N TRP A 22 5.66 11.63 -17.15
CA TRP A 22 4.73 10.99 -18.07
C TRP A 22 3.23 11.00 -17.72
N ASN A 23 2.43 11.23 -18.76
CA ASN A 23 0.97 11.37 -18.76
C ASN A 23 0.41 10.63 -19.98
N ILE A 24 -0.49 9.67 -19.76
CA ILE A 24 -1.24 8.99 -20.81
C ILE A 24 -2.61 9.69 -20.93
N SER A 25 -2.80 10.46 -22.01
CA SER A 25 -3.99 11.25 -22.40
C SER A 25 -3.84 12.78 -22.25
N CYS A 26 -3.92 13.47 -23.40
CA CYS A 26 -3.99 14.94 -23.51
C CYS A 26 -5.40 15.43 -23.91
N ARG A 27 -6.38 14.53 -24.09
CA ARG A 27 -7.75 14.90 -24.52
C ARG A 27 -8.83 14.78 -23.44
N ASN A 28 -8.60 13.98 -22.40
CA ASN A 28 -9.47 13.90 -21.22
C ASN A 28 -8.74 14.46 -19.99
N SER A 29 -9.48 15.11 -19.10
CA SER A 29 -8.97 15.85 -17.94
C SER A 29 -8.31 15.00 -16.84
N GLN A 30 -8.25 13.67 -17.00
CA GLN A 30 -7.61 12.75 -16.09
C GLN A 30 -6.24 12.33 -16.63
N LYS A 31 -5.22 12.52 -15.79
CA LYS A 31 -3.82 12.36 -16.13
C LYS A 31 -3.25 11.20 -15.34
N THR A 32 -2.59 10.26 -16.01
CA THR A 32 -2.03 9.07 -15.36
C THR A 32 -0.52 9.21 -15.23
N VAL A 33 -0.05 9.37 -13.99
CA VAL A 33 1.38 9.35 -13.64
C VAL A 33 1.85 7.91 -13.63
N VAL A 34 2.89 7.55 -14.39
CA VAL A 34 3.45 6.17 -14.42
C VAL A 34 4.86 6.07 -13.84
N TRP A 35 5.52 7.21 -13.56
CA TRP A 35 6.83 7.25 -12.92
C TRP A 35 7.07 8.58 -12.18
N THR A 36 7.82 8.54 -11.08
CA THR A 36 8.14 9.73 -10.26
C THR A 36 9.60 9.69 -9.79
N ALA A 37 10.38 10.73 -10.07
CA ALA A 37 11.81 10.79 -9.75
C ALA A 37 12.13 10.93 -8.26
N ASN A 38 11.27 11.66 -7.53
CA ASN A 38 11.44 11.97 -6.12
C ASN A 38 10.11 11.75 -5.39
N ARG A 39 9.73 10.48 -5.27
CA ARG A 39 8.38 10.12 -4.79
C ARG A 39 8.13 10.54 -3.34
N ASP A 40 9.16 10.49 -2.49
CA ASP A 40 9.09 10.79 -1.06
C ASP A 40 9.60 12.18 -0.72
N GLY A 41 10.06 12.93 -1.72
CA GLY A 41 10.50 14.30 -1.57
C GLY A 41 9.37 15.27 -1.24
N PRO A 42 9.72 16.43 -0.67
CA PRO A 42 8.76 17.49 -0.43
C PRO A 42 8.18 18.01 -1.75
N PRO A 43 6.99 18.61 -1.70
CA PRO A 43 6.42 19.19 -2.89
C PRO A 43 7.32 20.22 -3.58
N VAL A 44 7.35 20.17 -4.91
CA VAL A 44 8.15 20.99 -5.81
C VAL A 44 7.40 22.29 -6.09
N SER A 45 7.95 23.45 -5.74
CA SER A 45 7.27 24.74 -5.96
C SER A 45 7.07 25.07 -7.45
N GLN A 46 6.10 25.96 -7.76
CA GLN A 46 5.81 26.39 -9.14
C GLN A 46 7.01 27.01 -9.86
N ASN A 47 7.95 27.61 -9.12
CA ASN A 47 9.16 28.25 -9.66
C ASN A 47 10.34 27.29 -9.77
N SER A 48 10.11 25.98 -9.70
CA SER A 48 11.17 24.99 -9.81
C SER A 48 11.58 24.76 -11.26
N THR A 49 12.88 24.58 -11.50
CA THR A 49 13.46 24.37 -12.82
C THR A 49 14.19 23.04 -12.85
N LEU A 50 13.95 22.27 -13.90
CA LEU A 50 14.78 21.12 -14.22
C LEU A 50 15.98 21.60 -15.05
N LEU A 51 17.17 21.48 -14.49
CA LEU A 51 18.41 21.98 -15.07
C LEU A 51 19.34 20.81 -15.41
N PHE A 52 19.75 20.74 -16.68
CA PHE A 52 20.91 19.95 -17.06
C PHE A 52 22.15 20.83 -16.93
N THR A 53 22.97 20.54 -15.93
CA THR A 53 24.11 21.37 -15.52
C THR A 53 25.33 21.12 -16.41
N ASN A 54 26.26 22.07 -16.43
CA ASN A 54 27.48 21.96 -17.24
C ASN A 54 28.44 20.86 -16.75
N ASP A 55 28.31 20.43 -15.48
CA ASP A 55 29.01 19.28 -14.92
C ASP A 55 28.26 17.96 -15.16
N GLY A 56 27.25 17.93 -16.03
CA GLY A 56 26.62 16.70 -16.51
C GLY A 56 25.67 16.04 -15.52
N ARG A 57 25.09 16.82 -14.61
CA ARG A 57 24.01 16.38 -13.70
C ARG A 57 22.66 16.89 -14.20
N LEU A 58 21.62 16.10 -13.98
CA LEU A 58 20.26 16.56 -14.15
C LEU A 58 19.70 16.87 -12.76
N VAL A 59 19.43 18.13 -12.48
CA VAL A 59 19.01 18.58 -11.14
C VAL A 59 17.67 19.30 -11.19
N LEU A 60 16.84 19.03 -10.19
CA LEU A 60 15.66 19.83 -9.90
C LEU A 60 16.03 20.91 -8.90
N GLN A 61 16.03 22.16 -9.36
CA GLN A 61 16.28 23.33 -8.55
C GLN A 61 14.95 23.96 -8.15
N SER A 62 14.73 24.19 -6.86
CA SER A 62 13.50 24.79 -6.34
C SER A 62 13.83 26.02 -5.50
N SER A 63 13.16 27.15 -5.75
CA SER A 63 13.38 28.38 -4.98
C SER A 63 13.04 28.26 -3.49
N THR A 64 12.26 27.24 -3.12
CA THR A 64 11.82 26.96 -1.74
C THR A 64 12.65 25.88 -1.06
N GLN A 65 13.46 25.11 -1.79
CA GLN A 65 14.32 24.07 -1.22
C GLN A 65 15.75 24.59 -1.12
N ARG A 66 16.42 24.34 0.02
CA ARG A 66 17.81 24.79 0.24
C ARG A 66 18.85 24.00 -0.57
N GLN A 67 18.47 22.84 -1.11
CA GLN A 67 19.37 21.95 -1.85
C GLN A 67 18.71 21.51 -3.16
N ASP A 68 19.53 21.43 -4.21
CA ASP A 68 19.14 20.86 -5.50
C ASP A 68 18.97 19.34 -5.37
N TYR A 69 17.98 18.78 -6.05
CA TYR A 69 17.75 17.33 -6.08
C TYR A 69 18.25 16.73 -7.38
N ASN A 70 19.23 15.81 -7.31
CA ASN A 70 19.71 15.09 -8.49
C ASN A 70 18.64 14.10 -8.97
N ILE A 71 18.28 14.17 -10.26
CA ILE A 71 17.41 13.23 -10.93
C ILE A 71 18.25 12.06 -11.43
N GLY A 72 18.15 10.94 -10.72
CA GLY A 72 19.05 9.81 -10.90
C GLY A 72 20.43 10.08 -10.29
N ASP A 73 21.21 9.01 -10.16
CA ASP A 73 22.57 9.06 -9.61
C ASP A 73 23.52 8.21 -10.47
N PRO A 74 23.79 8.63 -11.73
CA PRO A 74 24.70 7.90 -12.60
C PRO A 74 26.13 7.93 -12.04
N LEU A 75 26.84 6.80 -12.14
CA LEU A 75 28.26 6.69 -11.76
C LEU A 75 29.20 7.56 -12.63
N ARG A 76 28.69 8.13 -13.72
CA ARG A 76 29.43 8.93 -14.70
C ARG A 76 28.63 10.18 -15.05
N LEU A 77 29.32 11.23 -15.48
CA LEU A 77 28.68 12.48 -15.88
C LEU A 77 27.97 12.31 -17.23
N ALA A 78 26.76 12.88 -17.34
CA ALA A 78 25.99 12.88 -18.56
C ALA A 78 26.44 14.01 -19.50
N SER A 79 26.41 13.76 -20.80
CA SER A 79 26.52 14.80 -21.83
C SER A 79 25.18 15.18 -22.45
N SER A 80 24.18 14.29 -22.36
CA SER A 80 22.84 14.54 -22.88
C SER A 80 21.79 13.70 -22.16
N ALA A 81 20.54 14.15 -22.26
CA ALA A 81 19.36 13.45 -21.75
C ALA A 81 18.30 13.35 -22.85
N SER A 82 17.52 12.27 -22.88
CA SER A 82 16.46 12.08 -23.86
C SER A 82 15.26 11.35 -23.27
N MET A 83 14.07 11.71 -23.76
CA MET A 83 12.83 10.99 -23.49
C MET A 83 12.49 10.15 -24.73
N LEU A 84 12.49 8.83 -24.58
CA LEU A 84 12.15 7.91 -25.67
C LEU A 84 10.63 7.72 -25.79
N ASP A 85 10.16 7.36 -26.98
CA ASP A 85 8.73 7.07 -27.24
C ASP A 85 8.17 5.93 -26.39
N SER A 86 9.05 5.07 -25.87
CA SER A 86 8.73 4.01 -24.91
C SER A 86 8.41 4.51 -23.50
N GLY A 87 8.59 5.81 -23.22
CA GLY A 87 8.49 6.38 -21.87
C GLY A 87 9.77 6.19 -21.04
N ASN A 88 10.85 5.65 -21.63
CA ASN A 88 12.14 5.55 -20.96
C ASN A 88 12.91 6.89 -21.00
N PHE A 89 13.21 7.44 -19.84
CA PHE A 89 14.02 8.65 -19.69
C PHE A 89 15.47 8.26 -19.47
N VAL A 90 16.38 8.72 -20.34
CA VAL A 90 17.73 8.20 -20.45
C VAL A 90 18.76 9.31 -20.37
N LEU A 91 19.82 9.09 -19.59
CA LEU A 91 21.03 9.91 -19.56
C LEU A 91 22.14 9.19 -20.34
N TYR A 92 22.84 9.94 -21.21
CA TYR A 92 23.92 9.44 -22.04
C TYR A 92 25.25 10.13 -21.69
N ASN A 93 26.35 9.40 -21.80
CA ASN A 93 27.70 9.98 -21.78
C ASN A 93 28.13 10.51 -23.16
N SER A 94 29.33 11.11 -23.24
CA SER A 94 29.88 11.68 -24.48
C SER A 94 30.05 10.66 -25.62
N SER A 95 30.22 9.38 -25.30
CA SER A 95 30.26 8.25 -26.24
C SER A 95 28.87 7.76 -26.65
N ARG A 96 27.80 8.45 -26.24
CA ARG A 96 26.38 8.07 -26.46
C ARG A 96 25.98 6.74 -25.81
N SER A 97 26.73 6.28 -24.81
CA SER A 97 26.35 5.12 -24.00
C SER A 97 25.36 5.54 -22.93
N ILE A 98 24.36 4.69 -22.67
CA ILE A 98 23.42 4.85 -21.56
C ILE A 98 24.19 4.70 -20.25
N ILE A 99 24.05 5.68 -19.37
CA ILE A 99 24.66 5.68 -18.03
C ILE A 99 23.64 5.66 -16.89
N TRP A 100 22.39 5.99 -17.21
CA TRP A 100 21.25 5.88 -16.30
C TRP A 100 19.96 5.90 -17.11
N GLN A 101 18.93 5.18 -16.66
CA GLN A 101 17.63 5.16 -17.31
C GLN A 101 16.49 4.90 -16.31
N SER A 102 15.33 5.52 -16.53
CA SER A 102 14.20 5.45 -15.58
C SER A 102 13.60 4.06 -15.45
N VAL A 103 13.67 3.24 -16.51
CA VAL A 103 13.14 1.87 -16.52
C VAL A 103 13.85 0.93 -15.55
N ASP A 104 15.08 1.23 -15.14
CA ASP A 104 15.81 0.47 -14.13
C ASP A 104 15.41 0.83 -12.69
N HIS A 105 14.58 1.87 -12.55
CA HIS A 105 14.10 2.43 -11.29
C HIS A 105 12.58 2.58 -11.32
N PRO A 106 11.80 1.49 -11.44
CA PRO A 106 10.34 1.59 -11.48
C PRO A 106 9.78 2.08 -10.13
N THR A 107 8.56 2.63 -10.17
CA THR A 107 7.82 3.05 -8.96
C THR A 107 6.74 2.03 -8.60
N ASP A 108 5.48 2.32 -8.90
CA ASP A 108 4.33 1.44 -8.70
C ASP A 108 3.88 0.75 -10.00
N THR A 109 4.46 1.17 -11.14
CA THR A 109 3.99 0.83 -12.49
C THR A 109 5.12 0.23 -13.32
N LEU A 110 4.79 -0.79 -14.13
CA LEU A 110 5.65 -1.36 -15.16
C LEU A 110 4.96 -1.18 -16.52
N LEU A 111 5.69 -0.60 -17.48
CA LEU A 111 5.18 -0.32 -18.83
C LEU A 111 5.34 -1.52 -19.77
N GLN A 112 4.70 -1.47 -20.93
CA GLN A 112 4.91 -2.48 -21.99
C GLN A 112 6.40 -2.61 -22.33
N ARG A 113 6.85 -3.85 -22.58
CA ARG A 113 8.24 -4.19 -22.94
C ARG A 113 9.28 -3.91 -21.85
N GLN A 114 8.88 -3.37 -20.70
CA GLN A 114 9.72 -3.29 -19.52
C GLN A 114 9.66 -4.63 -18.77
N ARG A 115 10.80 -5.07 -18.24
CA ARG A 115 10.90 -6.28 -17.42
C ARG A 115 11.12 -5.88 -15.96
N LEU A 116 10.39 -6.50 -15.03
CA LEU A 116 10.79 -6.47 -13.62
C LEU A 116 11.81 -7.58 -13.41
N LEU A 117 13.07 -7.19 -13.18
CA LEU A 117 14.17 -8.12 -12.98
C LEU A 117 14.11 -8.80 -11.61
N PRO A 118 14.72 -9.99 -11.44
CA PRO A 118 14.91 -10.60 -10.13
C PRO A 118 15.57 -9.61 -9.16
N GLY A 119 15.11 -9.61 -7.91
CA GLY A 119 15.54 -8.68 -6.87
C GLY A 119 14.95 -7.27 -6.98
N LYS A 120 14.13 -6.98 -7.99
CA LYS A 120 13.43 -5.69 -8.15
C LYS A 120 11.98 -5.79 -7.68
N GLU A 121 11.43 -4.63 -7.34
CA GLU A 121 10.07 -4.50 -6.84
C GLU A 121 9.35 -3.28 -7.40
N LEU A 122 8.02 -3.37 -7.44
CA LEU A 122 7.12 -2.23 -7.57
C LEU A 122 6.54 -1.93 -6.19
N VAL A 123 6.42 -0.66 -5.83
CA VAL A 123 5.93 -0.24 -4.51
C VAL A 123 4.79 0.75 -4.70
N SER A 124 3.63 0.44 -4.13
CA SER A 124 2.38 1.18 -4.33
C SER A 124 2.52 2.65 -3.95
N SER A 125 1.65 3.48 -4.50
CA SER A 125 1.42 4.85 -4.01
C SER A 125 0.63 4.84 -2.69
N VAL A 126 0.68 5.94 -1.91
CA VAL A 126 -0.16 6.10 -0.69
C VAL A 126 -1.64 6.22 -1.05
N SER A 127 -1.94 6.90 -2.15
CA SER A 127 -3.30 7.03 -2.69
C SER A 127 -3.23 7.42 -4.18
N GLU A 128 -4.38 7.52 -4.84
CA GLU A 128 -4.46 8.02 -6.22
C GLU A 128 -3.92 9.45 -6.40
N THR A 129 -3.90 10.25 -5.33
CA THR A 129 -3.44 11.65 -5.37
C THR A 129 -2.09 11.88 -4.67
N ASP A 130 -1.58 10.86 -3.99
CA ASP A 130 -0.32 10.92 -3.24
C ASP A 130 0.59 9.76 -3.66
N HIS A 131 1.53 10.08 -4.56
CA HIS A 131 2.42 9.12 -5.21
C HIS A 131 3.65 8.71 -4.38
N SER A 132 3.66 9.00 -3.07
CA SER A 132 4.78 8.64 -2.20
C SER A 132 4.76 7.15 -1.94
N THR A 133 5.83 6.65 -1.35
CA THR A 133 5.96 5.27 -0.92
C THR A 133 4.79 4.87 -0.04
N GLY A 134 3.93 4.01 -0.61
CA GLY A 134 2.77 3.43 0.03
C GLY A 134 3.11 2.19 0.84
N LYS A 135 2.07 1.41 1.14
CA LYS A 135 2.14 0.31 2.12
C LYS A 135 2.29 -1.07 1.51
N PHE A 136 2.37 -1.19 0.20
CA PHE A 136 2.38 -2.48 -0.48
C PHE A 136 3.47 -2.55 -1.53
N ARG A 137 3.97 -3.76 -1.76
CA ARG A 137 4.97 -4.02 -2.79
C ARG A 137 4.71 -5.34 -3.50
N LEU A 138 5.10 -5.38 -4.78
CA LEU A 138 5.19 -6.56 -5.61
C LEU A 138 6.67 -6.82 -5.88
N ALA A 139 7.18 -7.96 -5.42
CA ALA A 139 8.59 -8.31 -5.57
C ALA A 139 8.76 -9.48 -6.54
N MET A 140 9.66 -9.32 -7.51
CA MET A 140 10.19 -10.43 -8.29
C MET A 140 11.40 -10.99 -7.53
N GLN A 141 11.20 -12.04 -6.75
CA GLN A 141 12.22 -12.62 -5.88
C GLN A 141 13.28 -13.39 -6.68
N GLU A 142 14.50 -13.46 -6.14
CA GLU A 142 15.63 -14.18 -6.76
C GLU A 142 15.46 -15.71 -6.76
N ASP A 143 14.52 -16.25 -6.00
CA ASP A 143 14.14 -17.66 -6.05
C ASP A 143 13.19 -18.00 -7.21
N GLY A 144 12.78 -16.98 -7.96
CA GLY A 144 11.88 -17.08 -9.11
C GLY A 144 10.41 -16.83 -8.79
N HIS A 145 10.09 -16.39 -7.57
CA HIS A 145 8.72 -16.16 -7.12
C HIS A 145 8.27 -14.70 -7.29
N LEU A 146 7.09 -14.48 -7.87
CA LEU A 146 6.47 -13.15 -7.90
C LEU A 146 5.46 -13.06 -6.74
N VAL A 147 5.69 -12.15 -5.81
CA VAL A 147 4.97 -12.14 -4.53
C VAL A 147 4.56 -10.73 -4.11
N GLN A 148 3.36 -10.59 -3.53
CA GLN A 148 2.90 -9.34 -2.93
C GLN A 148 2.99 -9.36 -1.40
N TYR A 149 3.47 -8.26 -0.84
CA TYR A 149 3.70 -8.07 0.59
C TYR A 149 3.26 -6.68 1.07
N PRO A 150 2.98 -6.51 2.38
CA PRO A 150 3.13 -5.21 3.01
C PRO A 150 4.57 -4.70 2.80
N ALA A 151 4.73 -3.39 2.61
CA ALA A 151 6.02 -2.78 2.28
C ALA A 151 7.06 -2.99 3.40
N ASN A 152 6.63 -3.00 4.65
CA ASN A 152 7.47 -3.16 5.83
C ASN A 152 7.58 -4.62 6.34
N ALA A 153 7.09 -5.59 5.58
CA ALA A 153 7.09 -7.00 5.98
C ALA A 153 7.69 -7.89 4.89
N THR A 154 8.41 -8.94 5.32
CA THR A 154 9.01 -9.93 4.43
C THR A 154 8.90 -11.32 5.06
N GLY A 155 8.77 -12.34 4.21
CA GLY A 155 8.69 -13.73 4.62
C GLY A 155 7.34 -14.35 4.26
N PRO A 156 7.28 -15.69 4.14
CA PRO A 156 6.11 -16.39 3.57
C PRO A 156 4.81 -16.11 4.33
N ARG A 157 4.88 -15.87 5.64
CA ARG A 157 3.70 -15.57 6.49
C ARG A 157 2.99 -14.25 6.13
N TYR A 158 3.67 -13.34 5.44
CA TYR A 158 3.14 -12.03 5.06
C TYR A 158 2.76 -11.95 3.58
N ALA A 159 3.02 -13.03 2.82
CA ALA A 159 2.63 -13.09 1.42
C ALA A 159 1.11 -13.22 1.34
N TYR A 160 0.46 -12.27 0.66
CA TYR A 160 -0.98 -12.34 0.42
C TYR A 160 -1.36 -12.68 -1.02
N TYR A 161 -0.36 -12.75 -1.90
CA TYR A 161 -0.45 -13.28 -3.24
C TYR A 161 0.93 -13.81 -3.64
N ALA A 162 1.00 -14.96 -4.29
CA ALA A 162 2.22 -15.51 -4.85
C ALA A 162 1.93 -16.25 -6.17
N SER A 163 2.87 -16.23 -7.10
CA SER A 163 2.75 -16.92 -8.40
C SER A 163 2.85 -18.44 -8.30
N GLY A 164 3.39 -19.01 -7.22
CA GLY A 164 3.63 -20.45 -7.12
C GLY A 164 4.84 -20.96 -7.93
N THR A 165 5.71 -20.06 -8.36
CA THR A 165 6.95 -20.34 -9.12
C THR A 165 8.21 -20.40 -8.28
N PHE A 166 8.09 -20.73 -6.99
CA PHE A 166 9.22 -20.93 -6.10
C PHE A 166 10.21 -21.97 -6.64
N GLY A 167 11.52 -21.70 -6.52
CA GLY A 167 12.59 -22.61 -6.95
C GLY A 167 12.89 -22.59 -8.45
N LYS A 168 12.31 -21.64 -9.20
CA LYS A 168 12.62 -21.43 -10.64
C LYS A 168 13.92 -20.63 -10.86
N GLY A 169 14.48 -20.05 -9.79
CA GLY A 169 15.84 -19.52 -9.73
C GLY A 169 15.99 -18.04 -10.16
N PRO A 170 17.23 -17.50 -10.09
CA PRO A 170 17.51 -16.06 -10.15
C PRO A 170 17.45 -15.43 -11.55
N GLY A 171 16.86 -16.12 -12.53
CA GLY A 171 16.68 -15.60 -13.88
C GLY A 171 15.23 -15.31 -14.24
N VAL A 172 14.30 -15.44 -13.30
CA VAL A 172 12.88 -15.21 -13.59
C VAL A 172 12.54 -13.73 -13.64
N THR A 173 11.87 -13.30 -14.70
CA THR A 173 11.45 -11.91 -14.90
C THR A 173 9.94 -11.81 -15.09
N LEU A 174 9.33 -10.73 -14.60
CA LEU A 174 7.95 -10.36 -14.94
C LEU A 174 7.94 -9.52 -16.22
N ASN A 175 7.09 -9.89 -17.17
CA ASN A 175 7.03 -9.30 -18.50
C ASN A 175 5.60 -8.93 -18.86
N LEU A 176 5.42 -7.72 -19.42
CA LEU A 176 4.17 -7.27 -20.03
C LEU A 176 4.43 -7.00 -21.52
N ASP A 177 3.73 -7.73 -22.40
CA ASP A 177 3.82 -7.47 -23.83
C ASP A 177 2.85 -6.38 -24.32
N ALA A 178 2.94 -6.06 -25.61
CA ALA A 178 2.10 -5.03 -26.24
C ALA A 178 0.61 -5.42 -26.32
N GLY A 179 0.28 -6.71 -26.19
CA GLY A 179 -1.08 -7.23 -26.23
C GLY A 179 -1.73 -7.36 -24.84
N GLY A 180 -1.08 -6.88 -23.78
CA GLY A 180 -1.58 -6.98 -22.41
C GLY A 180 -1.36 -8.34 -21.76
N HIS A 181 -0.56 -9.21 -22.39
CA HIS A 181 -0.23 -10.51 -21.82
C HIS A 181 0.88 -10.35 -20.77
N LEU A 182 0.58 -10.80 -19.55
CA LEU A 182 1.45 -10.73 -18.39
C LEU A 182 1.93 -12.14 -18.05
N TYR A 183 3.25 -12.33 -18.02
CA TYR A 183 3.84 -13.66 -17.85
C TYR A 183 5.22 -13.59 -17.19
N LEU A 184 5.67 -14.77 -16.71
CA LEU A 184 7.00 -14.97 -16.16
C LEU A 184 7.88 -15.71 -17.17
N LEU A 185 9.05 -15.16 -17.48
CA LEU A 185 10.10 -15.81 -18.27
C LEU A 185 11.17 -16.35 -17.34
N ASN A 186 11.77 -17.50 -17.66
CA ASN A 186 13.00 -17.94 -17.02
C ASN A 186 14.26 -17.33 -17.66
N ALA A 187 15.44 -17.75 -17.21
CA ALA A 187 16.74 -17.30 -17.73
C ALA A 187 16.98 -17.61 -19.22
N THR A 188 16.22 -18.55 -19.81
CA THR A 188 16.35 -18.95 -21.22
C THR A 188 15.24 -18.33 -22.09
N ASP A 189 14.58 -17.26 -21.61
CA ASP A 189 13.44 -16.59 -22.25
C ASP A 189 12.26 -17.54 -22.59
N VAL A 190 12.08 -18.61 -21.82
CA VAL A 190 10.92 -19.50 -21.91
C VAL A 190 9.85 -19.05 -20.92
N ILE A 191 8.61 -18.95 -21.39
CA ILE A 191 7.45 -18.68 -20.53
C ILE A 191 7.24 -19.86 -19.59
N ILE A 192 7.37 -19.62 -18.29
CA ILE A 192 7.16 -20.62 -17.23
C ILE A 192 5.81 -20.47 -16.54
N MET A 193 5.16 -19.31 -16.69
CA MET A 193 3.84 -19.05 -16.14
C MET A 193 3.15 -17.91 -16.88
N ASN A 194 1.90 -18.13 -17.29
CA ASN A 194 0.99 -17.06 -17.74
C ASN A 194 0.18 -16.56 -16.53
N LEU A 195 0.22 -15.26 -16.28
CA LEU A 195 -0.55 -14.63 -15.18
C LEU A 195 -1.92 -14.13 -15.68
N THR A 196 -1.98 -13.69 -16.94
CA THR A 196 -3.24 -13.38 -17.62
C THR A 196 -3.57 -14.44 -18.68
N GLN A 197 -4.84 -14.57 -19.02
CA GLN A 197 -5.22 -15.27 -20.24
C GLN A 197 -4.81 -14.37 -21.41
N GLY A 198 -3.82 -14.82 -22.19
CA GLY A 198 -3.41 -14.10 -23.39
C GLY A 198 -4.58 -13.92 -24.36
N GLU A 199 -4.51 -12.83 -25.12
CA GLU A 199 -5.40 -12.43 -26.21
C GLU A 199 -6.66 -11.64 -25.85
N LYS A 200 -6.51 -10.31 -25.98
CA LYS A 200 -7.44 -9.40 -26.68
C LYS A 200 -6.64 -8.15 -27.11
N SER A 201 -5.63 -8.33 -27.95
CA SER A 201 -4.86 -7.19 -28.46
C SER A 201 -5.71 -6.43 -29.48
N THR A 202 -6.31 -5.31 -29.08
CA THR A 202 -6.66 -4.26 -30.03
C THR A 202 -5.39 -3.45 -30.30
N LYS A 203 -5.06 -3.20 -31.58
CA LYS A 203 -3.83 -2.47 -31.98
C LYS A 203 -3.73 -1.04 -31.43
N GLU A 204 -4.75 -0.56 -30.72
CA GLU A 204 -4.90 0.82 -30.26
C GLU A 204 -4.81 0.96 -28.72
N ALA A 205 -4.73 -0.15 -27.98
CA ALA A 205 -4.70 -0.11 -26.52
C ALA A 205 -3.27 0.02 -25.96
N ILE A 206 -3.10 0.90 -24.96
CA ILE A 206 -1.89 0.95 -24.13
C ILE A 206 -2.14 0.09 -22.89
N TYR A 207 -1.22 -0.81 -22.59
CA TYR A 207 -1.28 -1.67 -21.40
C TYR A 207 -0.22 -1.26 -20.39
N ILE A 208 -0.60 -1.22 -19.13
CA ILE A 208 0.33 -1.07 -18.01
C ILE A 208 -0.01 -2.10 -16.94
N VAL A 209 0.96 -2.44 -16.11
CA VAL A 209 0.69 -3.15 -14.86
C VAL A 209 1.08 -2.28 -13.68
N ARG A 210 0.29 -2.34 -12.61
CA ARG A 210 0.47 -1.49 -11.44
C ARG A 210 0.10 -2.21 -10.17
N ILE A 211 0.84 -1.98 -9.10
CA ILE A 211 0.37 -2.24 -7.74
C ILE A 211 -0.29 -0.98 -7.19
N ASP A 212 -1.62 -1.04 -7.01
CA ASP A 212 -2.40 0.12 -6.60
C ASP A 212 -2.28 0.40 -5.10
N SER A 213 -2.76 1.55 -4.66
CA SER A 213 -2.73 1.95 -3.25
C SER A 213 -3.55 1.03 -2.33
N ASP A 214 -4.47 0.23 -2.89
CA ASP A 214 -5.20 -0.81 -2.15
C ASP A 214 -4.40 -2.11 -2.01
N GLY A 215 -3.21 -2.20 -2.60
CA GLY A 215 -2.31 -3.35 -2.52
C GLY A 215 -2.63 -4.46 -3.51
N ILE A 216 -3.59 -4.28 -4.41
CA ILE A 216 -3.88 -5.26 -5.47
C ILE A 216 -3.04 -4.91 -6.71
N PHE A 217 -2.49 -5.96 -7.33
CA PHE A 217 -1.72 -5.86 -8.55
C PHE A 217 -2.64 -6.07 -9.75
N ARG A 218 -2.64 -5.14 -10.71
CA ARG A 218 -3.60 -5.10 -11.82
C ARG A 218 -2.94 -4.88 -13.16
N VAL A 219 -3.56 -5.43 -14.19
CA VAL A 219 -3.32 -5.08 -15.60
C VAL A 219 -4.41 -4.11 -16.02
N TYR A 220 -3.99 -2.98 -16.60
CA TYR A 220 -4.87 -1.95 -17.10
C TYR A 220 -4.70 -1.81 -18.61
N SER A 221 -5.80 -1.58 -19.33
CA SER A 221 -5.80 -1.12 -20.71
C SER A 221 -6.28 0.33 -20.77
N HIS A 222 -5.72 1.10 -21.70
CA HIS A 222 -6.16 2.44 -22.03
C HIS A 222 -6.52 2.51 -23.51
N THR A 223 -7.81 2.66 -23.78
CA THR A 223 -8.36 2.79 -25.14
C THR A 223 -9.23 4.03 -25.20
N SER A 224 -9.05 4.86 -26.24
CA SER A 224 -9.89 6.05 -26.49
C SER A 224 -10.03 7.02 -25.32
N GLY A 225 -9.03 7.13 -24.44
CA GLY A 225 -9.04 8.06 -23.31
C GLY A 225 -9.63 7.49 -22.02
N THR A 226 -9.90 6.18 -21.96
CA THR A 226 -10.52 5.52 -20.81
C THR A 226 -9.66 4.34 -20.36
N TRP A 227 -9.44 4.24 -19.04
CA TRP A 227 -8.78 3.12 -18.40
C TRP A 227 -9.78 2.02 -18.03
N SER A 228 -9.42 0.77 -18.29
CA SER A 228 -10.17 -0.43 -17.88
C SER A 228 -9.27 -1.42 -17.17
N ILE A 229 -9.81 -2.12 -16.16
CA ILE A 229 -9.10 -3.20 -15.48
C ILE A 229 -9.30 -4.48 -16.30
N GLU A 230 -8.22 -5.05 -16.81
CA GLU A 230 -8.23 -6.29 -17.59
C GLU A 230 -8.03 -7.52 -16.70
N TRP A 231 -7.24 -7.36 -15.64
CA TRP A 231 -6.95 -8.42 -14.70
C TRP A 231 -6.56 -7.86 -13.33
N SER A 232 -6.80 -8.64 -12.28
CA SER A 232 -6.40 -8.33 -10.90
C SER A 232 -5.90 -9.59 -10.20
N SER A 233 -4.86 -9.45 -9.38
CA SER A 233 -4.33 -10.55 -8.56
C SER A 233 -5.32 -11.07 -7.52
N SER A 234 -6.29 -10.25 -7.14
CA SER A 234 -7.41 -10.60 -6.27
C SER A 234 -8.64 -9.75 -6.58
N LEU A 235 -9.83 -10.35 -6.56
CA LEU A 235 -11.11 -9.64 -6.56
C LEU A 235 -11.54 -9.22 -5.14
N ASN A 236 -10.97 -9.84 -4.11
CA ASN A 236 -11.20 -9.49 -2.73
C ASN A 236 -10.29 -8.31 -2.35
N ARG A 237 -10.88 -7.13 -2.16
CA ARG A 237 -10.17 -5.92 -1.71
C ARG A 237 -9.59 -6.03 -0.30
N CYS A 238 -10.05 -6.97 0.53
CA CYS A 238 -9.45 -7.29 1.83
C CYS A 238 -8.33 -8.34 1.75
N ALA A 239 -7.98 -8.82 0.55
CA ALA A 239 -6.88 -9.77 0.37
C ALA A 239 -5.49 -9.21 0.73
N PRO A 240 -5.18 -7.92 0.56
CA PRO A 240 -3.88 -7.36 0.98
C PRO A 240 -3.70 -7.28 2.49
N MET A 241 -2.52 -7.65 2.99
CA MET A 241 -2.19 -7.58 4.43
C MET A 241 -1.84 -6.14 4.79
N GLY A 242 -2.48 -5.57 5.81
CA GLY A 242 -2.17 -4.21 6.27
C GLY A 242 -2.83 -3.09 5.48
N LEU A 243 -3.89 -3.40 4.72
CA LEU A 243 -4.78 -2.38 4.14
C LEU A 243 -5.38 -1.49 5.23
N CYS A 244 -5.85 -2.14 6.30
CA CYS A 244 -6.31 -1.50 7.51
C CYS A 244 -5.13 -1.27 8.45
N GLY A 245 -5.17 -0.14 9.18
CA GLY A 245 -4.10 0.18 10.12
C GLY A 245 -4.12 -0.74 11.35
N VAL A 246 -3.22 -0.46 12.30
CA VAL A 246 -3.12 -1.25 13.53
C VAL A 246 -4.44 -1.30 14.29
N ASN A 247 -4.66 -2.37 15.04
CA ASN A 247 -5.88 -2.60 15.83
C ASN A 247 -7.18 -2.53 15.02
N SER A 248 -7.13 -2.79 13.71
CA SER A 248 -8.30 -2.80 12.83
C SER A 248 -8.19 -3.89 11.78
N PHE A 249 -9.34 -4.39 11.32
CA PHE A 249 -9.42 -5.44 10.32
C PHE A 249 -10.32 -5.03 9.16
N CYS A 250 -10.11 -5.66 8.01
CA CYS A 250 -10.85 -5.38 6.78
C CYS A 250 -12.10 -6.24 6.65
N VAL A 251 -13.21 -5.62 6.25
CA VAL A 251 -14.43 -6.30 5.83
C VAL A 251 -14.82 -5.90 4.40
N PRO A 252 -15.21 -6.86 3.54
CA PRO A 252 -15.74 -6.55 2.23
C PRO A 252 -17.09 -5.84 2.34
N ASN A 253 -17.27 -4.71 1.64
CA ASN A 253 -18.55 -4.00 1.55
C ASN A 253 -18.85 -3.60 0.11
N GLY A 254 -19.76 -4.32 -0.56
CA GLY A 254 -20.25 -3.94 -1.90
C GLY A 254 -19.15 -3.77 -2.96
N GLY A 255 -18.06 -4.54 -2.87
CA GLY A 255 -16.90 -4.41 -3.77
C GLY A 255 -15.87 -3.36 -3.35
N GLN A 256 -16.10 -2.67 -2.22
CA GLN A 256 -15.14 -1.85 -1.50
C GLN A 256 -14.58 -2.62 -0.27
N ALA A 257 -13.61 -2.01 0.40
CA ALA A 257 -13.01 -2.51 1.63
C ALA A 257 -13.20 -1.46 2.72
N ASP A 258 -13.90 -1.84 3.78
CA ASP A 258 -14.03 -1.02 4.98
C ASP A 258 -13.12 -1.57 6.06
N CYS A 259 -12.54 -0.70 6.89
CA CYS A 259 -11.85 -1.16 8.09
C CYS A 259 -12.63 -0.84 9.34
N ILE A 260 -12.72 -1.86 10.18
CA ILE A 260 -13.42 -1.82 11.46
C ILE A 260 -12.37 -1.92 12.56
N CYS A 261 -12.45 -1.00 13.53
CA CYS A 261 -11.63 -1.04 14.73
C CYS A 261 -11.94 -2.29 15.56
N LEU A 262 -10.91 -2.85 16.20
CA LEU A 262 -11.11 -3.84 17.24
C LEU A 262 -11.96 -3.24 18.37
N PRO A 263 -12.79 -4.06 19.05
CA PRO A 263 -13.55 -3.59 20.18
C PRO A 263 -12.68 -2.87 21.22
N GLY A 264 -13.20 -1.77 21.79
CA GLY A 264 -12.44 -0.95 22.73
C GLY A 264 -11.41 0.00 22.10
N SER A 265 -11.34 0.08 20.77
CA SER A 265 -10.51 1.04 20.05
C SER A 265 -11.33 1.95 19.14
N LYS A 266 -10.81 3.15 18.84
CA LYS A 266 -11.43 4.18 18.00
C LYS A 266 -10.44 4.69 16.96
N ILE A 267 -10.97 5.21 15.85
CA ILE A 267 -10.17 5.83 14.80
C ILE A 267 -9.51 7.10 15.33
N VAL A 268 -8.23 7.27 15.02
CA VAL A 268 -7.42 8.44 15.44
C VAL A 268 -7.59 9.60 14.47
N ASP A 269 -7.38 9.34 13.18
CA ASP A 269 -7.41 10.35 12.10
C ASP A 269 -8.02 9.74 10.84
N LYS A 270 -7.27 8.82 10.22
CA LYS A 270 -7.74 8.02 9.09
C LYS A 270 -7.81 6.56 9.47
N VAL A 271 -8.78 5.87 8.88
CA VAL A 271 -8.94 4.42 8.99
C VAL A 271 -7.67 3.66 8.58
N THR A 272 -6.90 4.20 7.62
CA THR A 272 -5.59 3.64 7.22
C THR A 272 -4.49 3.89 8.25
N ALA A 273 -4.60 4.87 9.14
CA ALA A 273 -3.66 5.08 10.24
C ALA A 273 -3.88 4.08 11.38
N GLY A 274 -5.07 3.47 11.46
CA GLY A 274 -5.44 2.47 12.45
C GLY A 274 -6.30 3.03 13.57
N CYS A 275 -6.43 2.23 14.63
CA CYS A 275 -7.25 2.55 15.78
C CYS A 275 -6.41 2.59 17.06
N GLU A 276 -6.72 3.55 17.92
CA GLU A 276 -6.15 3.66 19.27
C GLU A 276 -7.15 3.18 20.31
N LYS A 277 -6.63 2.69 21.42
CA LYS A 277 -7.45 2.30 22.57
C LYS A 277 -8.26 3.51 23.05
N ILE A 278 -9.53 3.32 23.40
CA ILE A 278 -10.44 4.41 23.77
C ILE A 278 -10.04 5.10 25.10
N SER A 279 -9.16 4.49 25.90
CA SER A 279 -8.82 4.90 27.27
C SER A 279 -7.33 5.10 27.53
N ASP A 280 -6.98 6.19 28.23
CA ASP A 280 -5.67 6.43 28.88
C ASP A 280 -5.47 5.60 30.17
N ALA A 281 -6.37 4.65 30.44
CA ALA A 281 -6.19 3.75 31.56
C ALA A 281 -5.06 2.79 31.20
N ASP A 282 -3.86 3.03 31.77
CA ASP A 282 -2.87 2.00 32.02
C ASP A 282 -3.65 0.75 32.43
N GLY A 283 -3.45 -0.40 31.78
CA GLY A 283 -4.42 -1.51 31.79
C GLY A 283 -4.75 -2.17 33.14
N CYS A 284 -4.34 -1.58 34.25
CA CYS A 284 -4.84 -1.78 35.62
C CYS A 284 -4.85 -0.48 36.46
N GLY A 285 -5.21 0.67 35.90
CA GLY A 285 -5.35 1.89 36.69
C GLY A 285 -6.34 1.65 37.82
N ASN A 286 -5.92 1.84 39.08
CA ASN A 286 -6.76 1.82 40.30
C ASN A 286 -7.91 2.84 40.28
N ASN A 287 -8.15 3.47 39.14
CA ASN A 287 -9.29 4.34 38.89
C ASN A 287 -10.54 3.47 38.82
N GLN A 288 -11.38 3.58 39.85
CA GLN A 288 -12.69 2.96 39.98
C GLN A 288 -13.65 3.26 38.81
N SER A 289 -13.24 4.12 37.87
CA SER A 289 -13.97 4.65 36.72
C SER A 289 -14.18 3.68 35.56
N PHE A 290 -13.49 2.52 35.52
CA PHE A 290 -13.63 1.58 34.39
C PHE A 290 -13.93 0.14 34.85
N THR A 291 -14.67 -0.58 34.02
CA THR A 291 -14.84 -2.04 34.06
C THR A 291 -14.16 -2.65 32.85
N TYR A 292 -13.48 -3.78 33.05
CA TYR A 292 -12.86 -4.53 31.97
C TYR A 292 -13.63 -5.81 31.71
N ALA A 293 -13.82 -6.15 30.44
CA ALA A 293 -14.43 -7.39 30.00
C ALA A 293 -13.67 -7.94 28.79
N ILE A 294 -13.75 -9.25 28.60
CA ILE A 294 -13.29 -9.88 27.36
C ILE A 294 -14.44 -9.88 26.36
N GLN A 295 -14.17 -9.38 25.16
CA GLN A 295 -15.03 -9.55 24.01
C GLN A 295 -14.39 -10.52 23.04
N GLU A 296 -15.16 -11.54 22.65
CA GLU A 296 -14.72 -12.51 21.66
C GLU A 296 -14.89 -11.96 20.24
N LEU A 297 -13.85 -12.12 19.43
CA LEU A 297 -13.91 -11.85 17.99
C LEU A 297 -13.60 -13.14 17.24
N GLN A 298 -14.64 -13.68 16.60
CA GLN A 298 -14.54 -14.92 15.85
C GLN A 298 -13.72 -14.74 14.58
N ASN A 299 -13.21 -15.86 14.09
CA ASN A 299 -12.46 -16.00 12.87
C ASN A 299 -11.21 -15.09 12.74
N THR A 300 -10.60 -14.69 13.86
CA THR A 300 -9.63 -13.59 13.89
C THR A 300 -8.19 -14.06 14.06
N THR A 301 -7.28 -13.46 13.30
CA THR A 301 -5.82 -13.62 13.41
C THR A 301 -5.10 -12.27 13.27
N TRP A 302 -3.84 -12.19 13.67
CA TRP A 302 -2.96 -11.03 13.52
C TRP A 302 -1.49 -11.48 13.50
N ASP A 303 -0.56 -10.53 13.34
CA ASP A 303 0.87 -10.81 13.37
C ASP A 303 1.30 -11.43 14.70
N TYR A 304 1.75 -12.67 14.64
CA TYR A 304 1.91 -13.50 15.81
C TYR A 304 3.21 -13.20 16.55
N SER A 305 3.13 -12.35 17.57
CA SER A 305 4.25 -12.01 18.45
C SER A 305 3.85 -11.91 19.94
N PRO A 306 3.41 -13.02 20.58
CA PRO A 306 2.96 -12.98 21.97
C PRO A 306 4.12 -12.60 22.91
N TYR A 307 3.85 -11.72 23.88
CA TYR A 307 4.83 -11.37 24.90
C TYR A 307 4.83 -12.38 26.07
N SER A 308 3.77 -13.17 26.20
CA SER A 308 3.63 -14.20 27.23
C SER A 308 2.82 -15.38 26.70
N ILE A 309 3.31 -16.58 27.00
CA ILE A 309 2.67 -17.86 26.68
C ILE A 309 2.52 -18.62 28.00
N MET A 310 1.30 -19.03 28.32
CA MET A 310 0.96 -19.75 29.54
C MET A 310 0.28 -21.06 29.19
N SER A 311 0.75 -22.16 29.77
CA SER A 311 0.12 -23.48 29.63
C SER A 311 -1.14 -23.55 30.49
N LEU A 312 -2.24 -22.96 30.00
CA LEU A 312 -3.56 -23.01 30.61
C LEU A 312 -4.41 -24.03 29.85
N SER A 313 -5.18 -24.83 30.58
CA SER A 313 -6.02 -25.89 30.04
C SER A 313 -7.43 -25.41 29.66
N GLU A 314 -7.87 -24.26 30.18
CA GLU A 314 -9.20 -23.70 29.90
C GLU A 314 -9.13 -22.28 29.32
N LYS A 315 -10.00 -22.01 28.36
CA LYS A 315 -10.18 -20.67 27.77
C LYS A 315 -10.50 -19.62 28.83
N LYS A 316 -11.35 -19.98 29.80
CA LYS A 316 -11.77 -19.09 30.89
C LYS A 316 -10.60 -18.64 31.76
N ASP A 317 -9.63 -19.52 31.99
CA ASP A 317 -8.40 -19.17 32.71
C ASP A 317 -7.56 -18.17 31.92
N CYS A 318 -7.53 -18.30 30.58
CA CYS A 318 -6.85 -17.35 29.71
C CYS A 318 -7.53 -15.97 29.72
N GLU A 319 -8.85 -15.93 29.69
CA GLU A 319 -9.65 -14.70 29.82
C GLU A 319 -9.31 -13.99 31.13
N GLN A 320 -9.35 -14.72 32.25
CA GLN A 320 -9.02 -14.18 33.57
C GLN A 320 -7.57 -13.71 33.65
N ALA A 321 -6.63 -14.50 33.15
CA ALA A 321 -5.21 -14.13 33.14
C ALA A 321 -4.96 -12.85 32.32
N CYS A 322 -5.70 -12.62 31.23
CA CYS A 322 -5.61 -11.38 30.46
C CYS A 322 -6.27 -10.20 31.19
N LEU A 323 -7.41 -10.43 31.87
CA LEU A 323 -8.07 -9.40 32.67
C LEU A 323 -7.19 -8.88 33.81
N GLU A 324 -6.45 -9.78 34.48
CA GLU A 324 -5.53 -9.46 35.58
C GLU A 324 -4.21 -8.83 35.12
N ASP A 325 -3.85 -8.97 33.84
CA ASP A 325 -2.61 -8.43 33.29
C ASP A 325 -2.85 -7.07 32.64
N CYS A 326 -2.15 -6.06 33.14
CA CYS A 326 -2.26 -4.67 32.70
C CYS A 326 -1.70 -4.43 31.30
N ASN A 327 -0.82 -5.32 30.83
CA ASN A 327 -0.25 -5.25 29.50
C ASN A 327 -1.03 -6.08 28.49
N CYS A 328 -2.01 -6.88 28.93
CA CYS A 328 -2.80 -7.70 28.03
C CYS A 328 -3.93 -6.86 27.42
N ASP A 329 -3.88 -6.65 26.12
CA ASP A 329 -4.97 -6.04 25.35
C ASP A 329 -5.75 -7.10 24.56
N ALA A 330 -5.09 -8.22 24.22
CA ALA A 330 -5.72 -9.34 23.55
C ALA A 330 -5.04 -10.67 23.91
N ALA A 331 -5.74 -11.78 23.69
CA ALA A 331 -5.16 -13.11 23.81
C ALA A 331 -5.74 -14.08 22.77
N PHE A 332 -4.96 -15.11 22.45
CA PHE A 332 -5.47 -16.34 21.87
C PHE A 332 -5.45 -17.46 22.89
N PHE A 333 -6.43 -18.34 22.79
CA PHE A 333 -6.43 -19.63 23.47
C PHE A 333 -6.39 -20.73 22.39
N ASP A 334 -5.30 -21.49 22.37
CA ASP A 334 -5.08 -22.61 21.44
C ASP A 334 -4.55 -23.84 22.19
N GLN A 335 -4.13 -24.88 21.45
CA GLN A 335 -3.66 -26.14 22.04
C GLN A 335 -2.42 -25.97 22.92
N ASP A 336 -1.64 -24.91 22.71
CA ASP A 336 -0.44 -24.62 23.50
C ASP A 336 -0.76 -23.72 24.71
N GLY A 337 -2.04 -23.38 24.89
CA GLY A 337 -2.57 -22.60 26.01
C GLY A 337 -2.89 -21.15 25.66
N CYS A 338 -2.63 -20.26 26.62
CA CYS A 338 -2.97 -18.84 26.54
C CYS A 338 -1.80 -18.00 26.04
N ARG A 339 -2.05 -17.16 25.03
CA ARG A 339 -1.03 -16.35 24.36
C ARG A 339 -1.42 -14.89 24.41
N LYS A 340 -0.83 -14.14 25.33
CA LYS A 340 -1.17 -12.74 25.57
C LYS A 340 -0.43 -11.81 24.61
N GLN A 341 -1.12 -10.75 24.23
CA GLN A 341 -0.71 -9.77 23.24
C GLN A 341 -1.00 -8.37 23.74
N LYS A 342 -0.12 -7.44 23.36
CA LYS A 342 -0.22 -6.02 23.68
C LYS A 342 -0.48 -5.25 22.39
N PHE A 343 -1.27 -4.18 22.45
CA PHE A 343 -1.41 -3.26 21.33
C PHE A 343 -0.09 -2.52 21.06
N PRO A 344 0.21 -2.17 19.80
CA PRO A 344 -0.62 -2.34 18.61
C PRO A 344 -0.57 -3.75 18.00
N LEU A 345 -1.73 -4.29 17.61
CA LEU A 345 -1.83 -5.50 16.80
C LEU A 345 -1.73 -5.15 15.31
N ASN A 346 -0.79 -5.78 14.61
CA ASN A 346 -0.57 -5.59 13.17
C ASN A 346 -1.29 -6.67 12.36
N PHE A 347 -1.69 -6.31 11.14
CA PHE A 347 -2.23 -7.25 10.14
C PHE A 347 -3.44 -8.09 10.63
N VAL A 348 -4.35 -7.48 11.39
CA VAL A 348 -5.56 -8.15 11.89
C VAL A 348 -6.47 -8.56 10.74
N ARG A 349 -6.99 -9.80 10.77
CA ARG A 349 -7.82 -10.39 9.72
C ARG A 349 -8.90 -11.30 10.26
N GLN A 350 -10.04 -11.34 9.56
CA GLN A 350 -11.12 -12.29 9.80
C GLN A 350 -11.14 -13.44 8.79
N GLN A 351 -10.13 -14.32 8.82
CA GLN A 351 -9.97 -15.43 7.87
C GLN A 351 -9.44 -16.73 8.50
N ASP A 352 -9.34 -16.79 9.82
CA ASP A 352 -8.68 -17.87 10.54
C ASP A 352 -9.66 -18.47 11.54
N PRO A 353 -9.83 -19.79 11.70
CA PRO A 353 -10.86 -20.35 12.58
C PRO A 353 -10.70 -20.00 14.08
N ARG A 354 -9.60 -19.37 14.50
CA ARG A 354 -9.36 -18.98 15.89
C ARG A 354 -10.32 -17.87 16.36
N THR A 355 -10.67 -17.96 17.64
CA THR A 355 -11.36 -16.90 18.36
C THR A 355 -10.34 -16.04 19.11
N ALA A 356 -10.34 -14.75 18.82
CA ALA A 356 -9.57 -13.78 19.59
C ALA A 356 -10.33 -13.32 20.84
N LEU A 357 -9.60 -13.15 21.94
CA LEU A 357 -10.10 -12.57 23.18
C LEU A 357 -9.58 -11.13 23.24
N ILE A 358 -10.46 -10.12 23.17
CA ILE A 358 -10.08 -8.70 23.21
C ILE A 358 -10.47 -8.11 24.55
N LYS A 359 -9.53 -7.51 25.29
CA LYS A 359 -9.80 -6.82 26.55
C LYS A 359 -10.35 -5.43 26.26
N VAL A 360 -11.61 -5.20 26.62
CA VAL A 360 -12.32 -3.94 26.39
C VAL A 360 -12.54 -3.23 27.72
N ALA A 361 -12.27 -1.92 27.75
CA ALA A 361 -12.59 -1.05 28.88
C ALA A 361 -13.92 -0.33 28.63
N THR A 362 -14.79 -0.27 29.63
CA THR A 362 -16.05 0.49 29.60
C THR A 362 -16.08 1.43 30.79
N ALA A 363 -16.42 2.70 30.55
CA ALA A 363 -16.55 3.68 31.63
C ALA A 363 -17.75 3.31 32.52
N LYS A 364 -17.57 3.37 33.84
CA LYS A 364 -18.68 3.29 34.78
C LYS A 364 -19.40 4.63 34.77
N TYR A 365 -20.66 4.65 34.35
CA TYR A 365 -21.53 5.80 34.58
C TYR A 365 -21.95 5.78 36.05
N ASN A 366 -21.46 6.74 36.84
CA ASN A 366 -22.05 7.00 38.15
C ASN A 366 -23.44 7.58 37.93
N THR A 367 -24.48 6.77 38.15
CA THR A 367 -25.85 7.26 38.34
C THR A 367 -25.92 7.97 39.70
N SER A 368 -25.39 9.19 39.77
CA SER A 368 -25.57 10.08 40.91
C SER A 368 -26.06 11.48 40.52
N ASP A 369 -26.15 11.82 39.24
CA ASP A 369 -26.87 13.00 38.80
C ASP A 369 -28.21 12.60 38.19
N GLY A 370 -29.26 12.76 38.99
CA GLY A 370 -30.64 12.60 38.56
C GLY A 370 -30.97 13.62 37.47
N PHE A 371 -30.87 13.19 36.22
CA PHE A 371 -31.64 13.76 35.13
C PHE A 371 -32.68 12.74 34.70
N ALA A 372 -33.90 12.93 35.21
CA ALA A 372 -35.09 12.31 34.65
C ALA A 372 -35.16 12.67 33.14
N PRO A 373 -35.56 11.73 32.26
CA PRO A 373 -35.84 12.07 30.87
C PRO A 373 -36.98 13.10 30.85
N LYS A 374 -36.73 14.29 30.27
CA LYS A 374 -37.83 15.18 29.92
C LYS A 374 -38.62 14.51 28.79
N GLU A 375 -39.89 14.21 29.05
CA GLU A 375 -40.85 13.87 28.01
C GLU A 375 -40.83 14.97 26.94
N GLU A 376 -40.53 14.57 25.71
CA GLU A 376 -40.65 15.40 24.53
C GLU A 376 -42.13 15.64 24.25
N ASN A 377 -42.59 16.84 24.58
CA ASN A 377 -43.92 17.30 24.30
C ASN A 377 -44.10 17.42 22.77
N LYS A 378 -44.84 16.48 22.15
CA LYS A 378 -45.23 16.56 20.74
C LYS A 378 -46.06 17.82 20.51
N ARG A 379 -45.45 18.86 19.95
CA ARG A 379 -46.15 20.03 19.43
C ARG A 379 -46.71 19.69 18.05
N SER A 380 -48.02 19.57 17.98
CA SER A 380 -48.76 19.50 16.72
C SER A 380 -48.58 20.80 15.94
N GLU A 381 -48.03 20.73 14.74
CA GLU A 381 -48.14 21.81 13.76
C GLU A 381 -49.48 21.67 13.02
N ARG A 382 -50.38 22.63 13.30
CA ARG A 382 -51.46 23.03 12.39
C ARG A 382 -50.92 24.17 11.52
N THR A 383 -51.11 24.05 10.22
CA THR A 383 -51.26 25.14 9.23
C THR A 383 -51.85 24.43 8.00
N SER A 384 -53.16 24.60 7.75
CA SER A 384 -53.78 25.66 6.93
C SER A 384 -53.11 25.90 5.59
#